data_AF-A0A2A2RM54-F1
#
_entry.id   AF-A0A2A2RM54-F1
#
_cell.length_a   1.000
_cell.length_b   1.000
_cell.length_c   1.000
_cell.angle_alpha   90.00
_cell.angle_beta   90.00
_cell.angle_gamma   90.00
#
_symmetry.space_group_name_H-M   'P 1'
#
loop_
_entity.id
_entity.type
_entity.pdbx_description
1 polymer ?
#
loop_
_entity_poly.entity_id
_entity_poly.type
_entity_poly.pdbx_seq_one_letter_code
_entity_poly.pdbx_strand_id
1 'polypeptide(L)'
;MLVSLDYEEIIEGVSVLRRASAGRHEEVCEALHAAFAAALAGVVVARLLEPRTIVQLTPGTLLRPDLALVTAATGKLWLAAEVVSSTDHRWDTVTKKELYENFAVPRLWMVDPRYDNVEVYHGGPHGLALQHIYAGREVLTEKLLPALNLAVAELFAPPVR
;
A
#
# COMPACT_ATOMS: atom_id res chain seq x y z
N MET A 1 -8.62 17.21 -7.11
CA MET A 1 -7.65 17.13 -6.00
C MET A 1 -8.45 16.90 -4.72
N LEU A 2 -8.59 15.64 -4.33
CA LEU A 2 -9.11 15.31 -3.00
C LEU A 2 -8.02 15.71 -2.00
N VAL A 3 -8.37 16.59 -1.06
CA VAL A 3 -7.48 16.91 0.06
C VAL A 3 -7.60 15.74 1.02
N SER A 4 -6.52 14.99 1.25
CA SER A 4 -6.52 14.01 2.33
C SER A 4 -6.77 14.75 3.64
N LEU A 5 -7.59 14.18 4.52
CA LEU A 5 -7.79 14.72 5.86
C LEU A 5 -6.82 14.04 6.81
N ASP A 6 -6.50 14.72 7.92
CA ASP A 6 -5.82 14.09 9.04
C ASP A 6 -6.65 12.90 9.52
N TYR A 7 -5.98 11.84 9.93
CA TYR A 7 -6.62 10.60 10.35
C TYR A 7 -5.89 9.97 11.53
N GLU A 8 -6.56 9.07 12.23
CA GLU A 8 -5.99 8.35 13.35
C GLU A 8 -5.76 6.88 12.98
N GLU A 9 -4.65 6.34 13.48
CA GLU A 9 -4.34 4.92 13.57
C GLU A 9 -4.29 4.52 15.05
N ILE A 10 -4.55 3.25 15.36
CA ILE A 10 -4.41 2.70 16.71
C ILE A 10 -3.29 1.67 16.69
N ILE A 11 -2.35 1.74 17.63
CA ILE A 11 -1.27 0.75 17.77
C ILE A 11 -1.19 0.33 19.22
N GLU A 12 -1.39 -0.96 19.47
CA GLU A 12 -1.40 -1.52 20.82
C GLU A 12 -2.33 -0.74 21.78
N GLY A 13 -3.47 -0.26 21.26
CA GLY A 13 -4.46 0.53 21.99
C GLY A 13 -4.16 2.04 22.10
N VAL A 14 -3.04 2.52 21.55
CA VAL A 14 -2.65 3.93 21.57
C VAL A 14 -3.06 4.61 20.26
N SER A 15 -3.78 5.73 20.35
CA SER A 15 -4.11 6.55 19.17
C SER A 15 -2.90 7.34 18.70
N VAL A 16 -2.63 7.29 17.40
CA VAL A 16 -1.55 8.01 16.72
C VAL A 16 -2.17 8.86 15.62
N LEU A 17 -2.04 10.19 15.76
CA LEU A 17 -2.50 11.14 14.75
C LEU A 17 -1.55 11.13 13.55
N ARG A 18 -2.11 10.90 12.36
CA ARG A 18 -1.44 10.96 11.07
C ARG A 18 -1.86 12.22 10.34
N ARG A 19 -0.87 12.96 9.85
CA ARG A 19 -1.11 14.15 9.05
C ARG A 19 -1.48 13.76 7.63
N ALA A 20 -2.42 14.49 7.06
CA ALA A 20 -2.72 14.42 5.65
C ALA A 20 -1.47 14.61 4.79
N SER A 21 -1.24 13.66 3.89
CA SER A 21 -0.32 13.85 2.77
C SER A 21 -0.99 14.69 1.67
N ALA A 22 -0.18 15.34 0.84
CA ALA A 22 -0.64 16.15 -0.28
C ALA A 22 0.35 16.09 -1.45
N GLY A 23 -0.08 16.59 -2.61
CA GLY A 23 0.76 16.68 -3.82
C GLY A 23 1.14 15.29 -4.33
N ARG A 24 2.44 15.09 -4.60
CA ARG A 24 2.97 13.86 -5.24
C ARG A 24 2.55 12.58 -4.54
N HIS A 25 2.40 12.60 -3.22
CA HIS A 25 1.92 11.43 -2.47
C HIS A 25 0.51 11.02 -2.90
N GLU A 26 -0.43 11.97 -2.93
CA GLU A 26 -1.80 11.68 -3.33
C GLU A 26 -1.89 11.32 -4.82
N GLU A 27 -1.09 11.95 -5.67
CA GLU A 27 -1.02 11.60 -7.11
C GLU A 27 -0.59 10.14 -7.30
N VAL A 28 0.41 9.68 -6.53
CA VAL A 28 0.87 8.29 -6.54
C VAL A 28 -0.19 7.35 -5.95
N CYS A 29 -0.85 7.72 -4.85
CA CYS A 29 -1.96 6.94 -4.30
C CYS A 29 -3.09 6.76 -5.32
N GLU A 30 -3.50 7.86 -5.98
CA GLU A 30 -4.55 7.85 -7.00
C GLU A 30 -4.16 6.96 -8.19
N ALA A 31 -2.93 7.10 -8.70
CA ALA A 31 -2.42 6.26 -9.80
C ALA A 31 -2.36 4.77 -9.41
N LEU A 32 -1.91 4.46 -8.20
CA LEU A 32 -1.86 3.09 -7.68
C LEU A 32 -3.26 2.47 -7.58
N HIS A 33 -4.22 3.20 -7.03
CA HIS A 33 -5.62 2.74 -6.93
C HIS A 33 -6.25 2.54 -8.30
N ALA A 34 -6.02 3.46 -9.26
CA ALA A 34 -6.52 3.31 -10.61
C ALA A 34 -5.98 2.05 -11.30
N ALA A 35 -4.67 1.77 -11.16
CA ALA A 35 -4.04 0.57 -11.71
C ALA A 35 -4.62 -0.72 -11.09
N PHE A 36 -4.78 -0.76 -9.76
CA PHE A 36 -5.36 -1.92 -9.09
C PHE A 36 -6.84 -2.12 -9.42
N ALA A 37 -7.62 -1.04 -9.48
CA ALA A 37 -9.03 -1.10 -9.86
C ALA A 37 -9.20 -1.66 -11.28
N ALA A 38 -8.38 -1.21 -12.23
CA ALA A 38 -8.37 -1.74 -13.60
C ALA A 38 -7.97 -3.23 -13.63
N ALA A 39 -6.92 -3.61 -12.90
CA ALA A 39 -6.44 -4.99 -12.82
C ALA A 39 -7.43 -5.95 -12.15
N LEU A 40 -8.33 -5.43 -11.31
CA LEU A 40 -9.39 -6.20 -10.65
C LEU A 40 -10.66 -6.37 -11.48
N ALA A 41 -10.76 -5.75 -12.66
CA ALA A 41 -11.92 -5.90 -13.52
C ALA A 41 -12.16 -7.38 -13.86
N GLY A 42 -13.28 -7.94 -13.39
CA GLY A 42 -13.62 -9.35 -13.56
C GLY A 42 -12.97 -10.33 -12.58
N VAL A 43 -12.14 -9.86 -11.64
CA VAL A 43 -11.56 -10.68 -10.57
C VAL A 43 -12.54 -10.76 -9.39
N VAL A 44 -12.92 -11.97 -8.99
CA VAL A 44 -13.90 -12.20 -7.91
C VAL A 44 -13.28 -12.69 -6.60
N VAL A 45 -11.99 -13.02 -6.60
CA VAL A 45 -11.30 -13.61 -5.43
C VAL A 45 -10.70 -12.57 -4.49
N ALA A 46 -10.60 -11.31 -4.92
CA ALA A 46 -10.02 -10.21 -4.19
C ALA A 46 -10.85 -8.94 -4.35
N ARG A 47 -10.76 -8.04 -3.38
CA ARG A 47 -11.44 -6.74 -3.38
C ARG A 47 -10.47 -5.65 -2.95
N LEU A 48 -10.43 -4.58 -3.72
CA LEU A 48 -9.76 -3.34 -3.34
C LEU A 48 -10.62 -2.60 -2.33
N LEU A 49 -10.02 -2.17 -1.22
CA LEU A 49 -10.66 -1.26 -0.27
C LEU A 49 -10.49 0.18 -0.76
N GLU A 50 -11.42 1.05 -0.37
CA GLU A 50 -11.25 2.50 -0.56
C GLU A 50 -9.95 2.97 0.12
N PRO A 51 -9.28 4.01 -0.43
CA PRO A 51 -8.05 4.55 0.16
C PRO A 51 -8.20 4.81 1.66
N ARG A 52 -7.19 4.39 2.45
CA ARG A 52 -7.14 4.62 3.91
C ARG A 52 -8.33 4.05 4.67
N THR A 53 -8.96 3.00 4.15
CA THR A 53 -9.92 2.20 4.92
C THR A 53 -9.23 1.60 6.14
N ILE A 54 -9.92 1.63 7.29
CA ILE A 54 -9.40 1.02 8.53
C ILE A 54 -9.25 -0.49 8.33
N VAL A 55 -8.04 -0.99 8.59
CA VAL A 55 -7.71 -2.42 8.61
C VAL A 55 -7.22 -2.79 10.00
N GLN A 56 -7.92 -3.72 10.64
CA GLN A 56 -7.48 -4.31 11.90
C GLN A 56 -6.47 -5.42 11.63
N LEU A 57 -5.22 -5.22 12.06
CA LEU A 57 -4.20 -6.28 12.00
C LEU A 57 -4.37 -7.22 13.18
N THR A 58 -4.40 -6.68 14.39
CA THR A 58 -4.59 -7.43 15.63
C THR A 58 -5.54 -6.66 16.57
N PRO A 59 -6.10 -7.29 17.61
CA PRO A 59 -6.79 -6.55 18.66
C PRO A 59 -5.92 -5.42 19.19
N GLY A 60 -6.40 -4.18 19.12
CA GLY A 60 -5.64 -2.99 19.52
C GLY A 60 -4.73 -2.38 18.44
N THR A 61 -4.61 -2.98 17.25
CA THR A 61 -3.82 -2.40 16.14
C THR A 61 -4.69 -2.22 14.89
N LEU A 62 -5.08 -0.98 14.63
CA LEU A 62 -5.89 -0.51 13.50
C LEU A 62 -5.07 0.44 12.64
N LEU A 63 -4.73 0.05 11.42
CA LEU A 63 -3.99 0.89 10.47
C LEU A 63 -4.90 1.38 9.34
N ARG A 64 -4.43 2.39 8.61
CA ARG A 64 -5.06 2.92 7.40
C ARG A 64 -4.05 2.94 6.26
N PRO A 65 -3.76 1.78 5.64
CA PRO A 65 -2.87 1.72 4.49
C PRO A 65 -3.36 2.60 3.35
N ASP A 66 -2.42 3.14 2.56
CA ASP A 66 -2.79 3.89 1.36
C ASP A 66 -3.51 3.01 0.35
N LEU A 67 -3.11 1.73 0.20
CA LEU A 67 -3.85 0.72 -0.55
C LEU A 67 -3.94 -0.60 0.21
N ALA A 68 -5.14 -1.19 0.24
CA ALA A 68 -5.37 -2.52 0.80
C ALA A 68 -6.17 -3.40 -0.16
N LEU A 69 -5.63 -4.59 -0.43
CA LEU A 69 -6.34 -5.67 -1.10
C LEU A 69 -6.68 -6.76 -0.08
N VAL A 70 -7.96 -7.10 -0.01
CA VAL A 70 -8.46 -8.17 0.85
C VAL A 70 -8.96 -9.34 0.03
N THR A 71 -8.91 -10.55 0.59
CA THR A 71 -9.58 -11.70 0.00
C THR A 71 -11.10 -11.51 0.02
N ALA A 72 -11.78 -11.76 -1.10
CA ALA A 72 -13.23 -11.56 -1.19
C ALA A 72 -14.01 -12.50 -0.25
N ALA A 73 -13.51 -13.73 -0.09
CA ALA A 73 -14.18 -14.76 0.70
C ALA A 73 -14.14 -14.52 2.22
N THR A 74 -13.07 -13.91 2.74
CA THR A 74 -12.86 -13.80 4.20
C THR A 74 -12.64 -12.37 4.69
N GLY A 75 -12.43 -11.41 3.79
CA GLY A 75 -12.06 -10.04 4.16
C GLY A 75 -10.66 -9.91 4.75
N LYS A 76 -9.87 -10.98 4.83
CA LYS A 76 -8.49 -10.93 5.32
C LYS A 76 -7.60 -10.10 4.40
N LEU A 77 -6.81 -9.22 5.00
CA LEU A 77 -5.76 -8.45 4.32
C LEU A 77 -4.79 -9.42 3.64
N TRP A 78 -4.54 -9.16 2.37
CA TRP A 78 -3.61 -9.96 1.56
C TRP A 78 -2.44 -9.12 1.03
N LEU A 79 -2.71 -7.90 0.59
CA LEU A 79 -1.69 -6.93 0.22
C LEU A 79 -1.98 -5.59 0.88
N ALA A 80 -0.97 -5.02 1.53
CA ALA A 80 -0.94 -3.61 1.89
C ALA A 80 0.13 -2.91 1.04
N ALA A 81 -0.16 -1.69 0.59
CA ALA A 81 0.85 -0.79 0.07
C ALA A 81 0.83 0.51 0.88
N GLU A 82 2.01 1.00 1.19
CA GLU A 82 2.23 2.28 1.87
C GLU A 82 3.01 3.19 0.93
N VAL A 83 2.49 4.39 0.69
CA VAL A 83 3.20 5.42 -0.06
C VAL A 83 4.02 6.21 0.94
N VAL A 84 5.34 6.19 0.80
CA VAL A 84 6.23 6.78 1.79
C VAL A 84 6.04 8.28 1.82
N SER A 85 5.64 8.80 2.99
CA SER A 85 5.54 10.23 3.20
C SER A 85 6.92 10.89 3.18
N SER A 86 7.04 11.99 2.43
CA SER A 86 8.25 12.83 2.44
C SER A 86 8.49 13.52 3.78
N THR A 87 7.44 13.66 4.61
CA THR A 87 7.49 14.38 5.89
C THR A 87 7.66 13.46 7.10
N ASP A 88 7.30 12.18 6.98
CA ASP A 88 7.39 11.20 8.08
C ASP A 88 7.74 9.78 7.59
N HIS A 89 8.84 9.67 6.86
CA HIS A 89 9.25 8.42 6.22
C HIS A 89 9.56 7.27 7.17
N ARG A 90 10.05 7.55 8.40
CA ARG A 90 10.41 6.49 9.36
C ARG A 90 9.21 5.65 9.76
N TRP A 91 8.02 6.27 9.81
CA TRP A 91 6.79 5.58 10.15
C TRP A 91 6.48 4.47 9.14
N ASP A 92 6.47 4.82 7.86
CA ASP A 92 6.10 3.89 6.80
C ASP A 92 7.19 2.83 6.62
N THR A 93 8.48 3.21 6.63
CA THR A 93 9.58 2.30 6.29
C THR A 93 10.08 1.41 7.42
N VAL A 94 9.80 1.77 8.68
CA VAL A 94 10.23 0.99 9.86
C VAL A 94 9.03 0.48 10.64
N THR A 95 8.25 1.38 11.25
CA THR A 95 7.20 0.99 12.20
C THR A 95 6.07 0.19 11.55
N LYS A 96 5.48 0.69 10.47
CA LYS A 96 4.41 -0.03 9.76
C LYS A 96 4.90 -1.34 9.17
N LYS A 97 6.11 -1.36 8.60
CA LYS A 97 6.72 -2.58 8.08
C LYS A 97 6.84 -3.66 9.16
N GLU A 98 7.32 -3.31 10.35
CA GLU A 98 7.39 -4.23 11.50
C GLU A 98 5.99 -4.72 11.92
N LEU A 99 4.97 -3.84 11.95
CA LEU A 99 3.60 -4.23 12.27
C LEU A 99 3.01 -5.21 11.25
N TYR A 100 3.22 -4.96 9.95
CA TYR A 100 2.79 -5.85 8.89
C TYR A 100 3.54 -7.19 8.90
N GLU A 101 4.82 -7.18 9.24
CA GLU A 101 5.63 -8.39 9.40
C GLU A 101 5.15 -9.24 10.58
N ASN A 102 4.90 -8.62 11.74
CA ASN A 102 4.35 -9.29 12.92
C ASN A 102 2.94 -9.84 12.68
N PHE A 103 2.14 -9.16 11.84
CA PHE A 103 0.85 -9.67 11.37
C PHE A 103 0.97 -10.79 10.32
N ALA A 104 2.17 -11.03 9.78
CA ALA A 104 2.45 -11.95 8.69
C ALA A 104 1.62 -11.64 7.42
N VAL A 105 1.57 -10.37 7.01
CA VAL A 105 0.88 -9.99 5.77
C VAL A 105 1.48 -10.73 4.57
N PRO A 106 0.67 -11.32 3.66
CA PRO A 106 1.21 -12.05 2.51
C PRO A 106 2.03 -11.18 1.55
N ARG A 107 1.63 -9.92 1.35
CA ARG A 107 2.31 -8.94 0.49
C ARG A 107 2.38 -7.59 1.17
N LEU A 108 3.55 -6.97 1.14
CA LEU A 108 3.74 -5.57 1.51
C LEU A 108 4.49 -4.85 0.40
N TRP A 109 3.97 -3.72 -0.07
CA TRP A 109 4.64 -2.86 -1.03
C TRP A 109 4.99 -1.54 -0.36
N MET A 110 6.26 -1.13 -0.42
CA MET A 110 6.70 0.20 0.00
C MET A 110 6.94 1.02 -1.27
N VAL A 111 6.07 1.99 -1.52
CA VAL A 111 6.12 2.85 -2.71
C VAL A 111 6.77 4.15 -2.30
N ASP A 112 7.95 4.49 -2.82
CA ASP A 112 8.69 5.68 -2.38
C ASP A 112 8.78 6.76 -3.48
N PRO A 113 7.92 7.80 -3.42
CA PRO A 113 7.96 8.91 -4.37
C PRO A 113 9.20 9.80 -4.27
N ARG A 114 10.17 9.52 -3.39
CA ARG A 114 11.44 10.28 -3.30
C ARG A 114 12.50 9.68 -4.21
N TYR A 115 12.43 8.37 -4.44
CA TYR A 115 13.37 7.61 -5.23
C TYR A 115 12.74 6.96 -6.47
N ASP A 116 11.44 7.18 -6.67
CA ASP A 116 10.63 6.64 -7.77
C ASP A 116 10.82 5.12 -7.90
N ASN A 117 10.69 4.44 -6.75
CA ASN A 117 10.83 3.00 -6.67
C ASN A 117 9.70 2.35 -5.86
N VAL A 118 9.56 1.04 -6.05
CA VAL A 118 8.64 0.20 -5.27
C VAL A 118 9.39 -1.02 -4.77
N GLU A 119 9.50 -1.14 -3.44
CA GLU A 119 10.00 -2.34 -2.80
C GLU A 119 8.87 -3.33 -2.61
N VAL A 120 9.01 -4.54 -3.14
CA VAL A 120 8.00 -5.60 -3.02
C VAL A 120 8.49 -6.66 -2.04
N TYR A 121 7.73 -6.85 -0.97
CA TYR A 121 8.00 -7.85 0.06
C TYR A 121 6.96 -8.97 0.01
N HIS A 122 7.43 -10.20 0.18
CA HIS A 122 6.58 -11.37 0.37
C HIS A 122 6.68 -11.86 1.82
N GLY A 123 5.53 -12.06 2.45
CA GLY A 123 5.45 -12.71 3.75
C GLY A 123 5.69 -14.22 3.63
N GLY A 124 6.46 -14.74 4.59
CA GLY A 124 6.72 -16.17 4.73
C GLY A 124 6.96 -16.57 6.19
N PRO A 125 7.38 -17.82 6.44
CA PRO A 125 7.60 -18.33 7.80
C PRO A 125 8.65 -17.57 8.62
N HIS A 126 9.48 -16.77 7.97
CA HIS A 126 10.58 -16.01 8.58
C HIS A 126 10.36 -14.49 8.53
N GLY A 127 9.12 -14.03 8.32
CA GLY A 127 8.79 -12.62 8.18
C GLY A 127 8.73 -12.15 6.72
N LEU A 128 8.91 -10.85 6.51
CA LEU A 128 8.85 -10.22 5.20
C LEU A 128 10.21 -10.29 4.49
N ALA A 129 10.26 -10.96 3.34
CA ALA A 129 11.44 -11.01 2.50
C ALA A 129 11.32 -10.05 1.32
N LEU A 130 12.25 -9.12 1.19
CA LEU A 130 12.37 -8.26 0.00
C LEU A 130 12.59 -9.16 -1.23
N GLN A 131 11.71 -9.06 -2.21
CA GLN A 131 11.81 -9.82 -3.44
C GLN A 131 12.52 -9.03 -4.52
N HIS A 132 12.15 -7.76 -4.67
CA HIS A 132 12.68 -6.90 -5.71
C HIS A 132 12.44 -5.43 -5.35
N ILE A 133 13.28 -4.55 -5.90
CA ILE A 133 13.08 -3.11 -5.90
C ILE A 133 12.88 -2.71 -7.35
N TYR A 134 11.66 -2.38 -7.73
CA TYR A 134 11.30 -1.97 -9.08
C TYR A 134 11.54 -0.48 -9.26
N ALA A 135 12.12 -0.07 -10.38
CA ALA A 135 12.31 1.33 -10.74
C ALA A 135 12.19 1.59 -12.25
N GLY A 136 11.99 2.85 -12.63
CA GLY A 136 12.00 3.27 -14.03
C GLY A 136 11.00 2.49 -14.89
N ARG A 137 11.45 1.82 -15.94
CA ARG A 137 10.57 1.10 -16.87
C ARG A 137 10.26 -0.35 -16.46
N GLU A 138 10.73 -0.77 -15.28
CA GLU A 138 10.35 -2.08 -14.77
C GLU A 138 8.84 -2.11 -14.48
N VAL A 139 8.24 -3.27 -14.68
CA VAL A 139 6.79 -3.46 -14.61
C VAL A 139 6.44 -4.22 -13.33
N LEU A 140 5.60 -3.59 -12.51
CA LEU A 140 4.96 -4.23 -11.37
C LEU A 140 3.91 -5.22 -11.86
N THR A 141 4.02 -6.45 -11.37
CA THR A 141 3.07 -7.54 -11.63
C THR A 141 2.75 -8.24 -10.32
N GLU A 142 1.60 -8.89 -10.25
CA GLU A 142 1.22 -9.68 -9.08
C GLU A 142 0.45 -10.93 -9.51
N LYS A 143 0.80 -12.09 -8.98
CA LYS A 143 0.30 -13.39 -9.44
C LYS A 143 -1.21 -13.54 -9.22
N LEU A 144 -1.76 -12.97 -8.14
CA LEU A 144 -3.20 -12.98 -7.91
C LEU A 144 -3.95 -11.92 -8.75
N LEU A 145 -3.23 -10.99 -9.36
CA LEU A 145 -3.75 -9.95 -10.23
C LEU A 145 -2.98 -9.98 -11.56
N PRO A 146 -3.14 -11.04 -12.39
CA PRO A 146 -2.34 -11.21 -13.60
C PRO A 146 -2.57 -10.11 -14.64
N ALA A 147 -3.67 -9.35 -14.52
CA ALA A 147 -3.95 -8.18 -15.34
C ALA A 147 -3.22 -6.91 -14.84
N LEU A 148 -2.61 -6.94 -13.65
CA LEU A 148 -1.79 -5.84 -13.15
C LEU A 148 -0.49 -5.77 -13.95
N ASN A 149 -0.37 -4.69 -14.71
CA ASN A 149 0.79 -4.36 -15.52
C ASN A 149 0.97 -2.85 -15.40
N LEU A 150 1.84 -2.43 -14.48
CA LEU A 150 2.07 -1.02 -14.17
C LEU A 150 3.56 -0.74 -14.25
N ALA A 151 4.00 0.04 -15.23
CA ALA A 151 5.39 0.49 -15.25
C ALA A 151 5.63 1.48 -14.11
N VAL A 152 6.75 1.33 -13.40
CA VAL A 152 7.05 2.20 -12.24
C VAL A 152 7.13 3.68 -12.65
N ALA A 153 7.67 3.98 -13.82
CA ALA A 153 7.73 5.33 -14.37
C ALA A 153 6.33 5.94 -14.61
N GLU A 154 5.33 5.12 -14.90
CA GLU A 154 3.94 5.58 -15.07
C GLU A 154 3.29 5.85 -13.72
N LEU A 155 3.58 5.03 -12.70
CA LEU A 155 3.09 5.23 -11.33
C LEU A 155 3.53 6.58 -10.76
N PHE A 156 4.74 7.04 -11.10
CA PHE A 156 5.32 8.29 -10.59
C PHE A 156 5.21 9.46 -11.57
N ALA A 157 4.54 9.28 -12.71
CA ALA A 157 4.31 10.33 -13.69
C ALA A 157 3.29 11.36 -13.17
N PRO A 158 3.41 12.64 -13.55
CA PRO A 158 2.39 13.63 -13.23
C PRO A 158 1.02 13.24 -13.81
N PRO A 159 -0.09 13.58 -13.14
CA PRO A 159 -1.42 13.30 -13.66
C PRO A 159 -1.63 13.94 -15.03
N VAL A 160 -2.22 13.19 -15.96
CA VAL A 160 -2.67 13.74 -17.25
C VAL A 160 -3.90 14.61 -16.98
N ARG A 161 -3.78 15.92 -17.25
CA ARG A 161 -4.85 16.91 -17.06
C ARG A 161 -5.83 16.92 -18.23
#